data_AF-A0A1X9YT52-F1
#
_entry.id   AF-A0A1X9YT52-F1
#
_cell.length_a   1.000
_cell.length_b   1.000
_cell.length_c   1.000
_cell.angle_alpha   90.00
_cell.angle_beta   90.00
_cell.angle_gamma   90.00
#
_symmetry.space_group_name_H-M   'P 1'
#
loop_
_entity.id
_entity.type
_entity.pdbx_description
1 polymer ?
#
loop_
_entity_poly.entity_id
_entity_poly.type
_entity_poly.pdbx_seq_one_letter_code
_entity_poly.pdbx_strand_id
1 'polypeptide(L)'
;MIIDRETDYVFFSALLASDVRYTAAYLKVSQVLDRHQVRHGLLKGTKDIWCRDYMPIQKGDAEYVQFRYAPSYLSKYAALQTDPKVTLELNQIQATYSHINLNGGNVVRWQDRVIITDRVFSENPAYANKSQLISELEKLLEAEVIVIPQIKSDMTGHADGLVRFYDRTTLIGNCLEAEYGYWKNGMRKVLKTHSLDYISLPFLDYKVKGFPESAVGCYVNYLEVSDLIMVPVFEVKGNKDEEVINLLSEVFPDRTVEPVNINEVARHGGLLNCISWNVKSPACSNVTALHL
;
A
#
# COMPACT_ATOMS: atom_id res chain seq x y z
N MET A 1 3.42 -2.18 15.66
CA MET A 1 3.70 -1.64 14.32
C MET A 1 3.35 -0.17 14.24
N ILE A 2 4.23 0.63 13.62
CA ILE A 2 3.96 2.03 13.28
C ILE A 2 2.79 2.06 12.28
N ILE A 3 1.74 2.81 12.55
CA ILE A 3 0.61 3.00 11.62
C ILE A 3 0.87 4.16 10.66
N ASP A 4 0.11 4.23 9.56
CA ASP A 4 0.36 5.22 8.51
C ASP A 4 0.23 6.67 9.02
N ARG A 5 -0.75 6.96 9.88
CA ARG A 5 -0.88 8.25 10.59
C ARG A 5 0.34 8.64 11.44
N GLU A 6 1.14 7.67 11.89
CA GLU A 6 2.33 7.95 12.70
C GLU A 6 3.60 8.19 11.87
N THR A 7 3.51 7.99 10.55
CA THR A 7 4.62 8.25 9.62
C THR A 7 4.73 9.73 9.28
N ASP A 8 5.94 10.18 8.96
CA ASP A 8 6.26 11.60 8.75
C ASP A 8 7.24 11.84 7.58
N TYR A 9 7.63 10.77 6.88
CA TYR A 9 8.49 10.82 5.70
C TYR A 9 7.98 9.85 4.64
N VAL A 10 7.86 10.32 3.39
CA VAL A 10 7.42 9.51 2.25
C VAL A 10 8.54 9.36 1.21
N PHE A 11 8.91 8.13 0.92
CA PHE A 11 9.83 7.83 -0.17
C PHE A 11 9.09 7.41 -1.45
N PHE A 12 9.64 7.82 -2.59
CA PHE A 12 9.22 7.40 -3.92
C PHE A 12 10.41 6.85 -4.70
N SER A 13 10.15 6.12 -5.78
CA SER A 13 11.17 5.67 -6.70
C SER A 13 11.71 6.86 -7.49
N ALA A 14 13.04 6.99 -7.66
CA ALA A 14 13.60 8.03 -8.53
C ALA A 14 13.03 8.00 -9.95
N LEU A 15 12.58 6.83 -10.42
CA LEU A 15 11.92 6.65 -11.71
C LEU A 15 10.63 7.46 -11.85
N LEU A 16 9.92 7.72 -10.74
CA LEU A 16 8.69 8.51 -10.78
C LEU A 16 8.98 9.97 -11.16
N ALA A 17 10.16 10.48 -10.82
CA ALA A 17 10.63 11.83 -11.17
C ALA A 17 11.29 11.88 -12.56
N SER A 18 12.01 10.82 -12.96
CA SER A 18 12.82 10.83 -14.18
C SER A 18 12.12 10.27 -15.43
N ASP A 19 11.10 9.43 -15.27
CA ASP A 19 10.35 8.86 -16.39
C ASP A 19 9.23 9.81 -16.82
N VAL A 20 9.31 10.28 -18.08
CA VAL A 20 8.35 11.24 -18.66
C VAL A 20 6.89 10.79 -18.56
N ARG A 21 6.63 9.47 -18.46
CA ARG A 21 5.28 8.92 -18.26
C ARG A 21 4.68 9.31 -16.90
N TYR A 22 5.52 9.50 -15.88
CA TYR A 22 5.11 9.63 -14.48
C TYR A 22 5.52 10.97 -13.84
N THR A 23 6.44 11.73 -14.44
CA THR A 23 6.91 13.01 -13.87
C THR A 23 5.76 13.97 -13.54
N ALA A 24 4.71 14.02 -14.38
CA ALA A 24 3.54 14.86 -14.11
C ALA A 24 2.79 14.44 -12.82
N ALA A 25 2.65 13.14 -12.57
CA ALA A 25 2.04 12.62 -11.34
C ALA A 25 2.91 12.93 -10.14
N TYR A 26 4.22 12.69 -10.25
CA TYR A 26 5.17 12.98 -9.19
C TYR A 26 5.14 14.45 -8.78
N LEU A 27 5.09 15.37 -9.75
CA LEU A 27 4.99 16.81 -9.45
C LEU A 27 3.73 17.16 -8.68
N LYS A 28 2.56 16.61 -9.05
CA LYS A 28 1.32 16.85 -8.30
C LYS A 28 1.41 16.31 -6.87
N VAL A 29 1.95 15.09 -6.70
CA VAL A 29 2.08 14.44 -5.40
C VAL A 29 3.06 15.20 -4.50
N SER A 30 4.27 15.48 -4.99
CA SER A 30 5.29 16.23 -4.24
C SER A 30 4.83 17.63 -3.85
N GLN A 31 4.13 18.34 -4.74
CA GLN A 31 3.55 19.65 -4.41
C GLN A 31 2.53 19.60 -3.27
N VAL A 32 1.71 18.54 -3.20
CA VAL A 32 0.77 18.37 -2.07
C VAL A 32 1.56 18.13 -0.77
N LEU A 33 2.56 17.24 -0.80
CA LEU A 33 3.41 16.97 0.36
C LEU A 33 4.14 18.24 0.84
N ASP A 34 4.69 19.03 -0.08
CA ASP A 34 5.37 20.30 0.22
C ASP A 34 4.43 21.32 0.87
N ARG A 35 3.18 21.47 0.37
CA ARG A 35 2.17 22.36 0.96
C ARG A 35 1.84 21.98 2.40
N HIS A 36 1.82 20.68 2.69
CA HIS A 36 1.53 20.11 4.00
C HIS A 36 2.77 19.87 4.86
N GLN A 37 3.95 20.30 4.41
CA GLN A 37 5.22 20.16 5.12
C GLN A 37 5.57 18.70 5.47
N VAL A 38 5.06 17.74 4.70
CA VAL A 38 5.41 16.33 4.81
C VAL A 38 6.72 16.09 4.07
N ARG A 39 7.71 15.54 4.76
CA ARG A 39 9.03 15.29 4.17
C ARG A 39 8.93 14.17 3.14
N HIS A 40 9.66 14.32 2.02
CA HIS A 40 9.72 13.28 1.00
C HIS A 40 11.09 13.19 0.34
N GLY A 41 11.34 12.06 -0.32
CA GLY A 41 12.64 11.75 -0.94
C GLY A 41 12.57 10.68 -2.01
N LEU A 42 13.64 10.54 -2.78
CA LEU A 42 13.74 9.60 -3.91
C LEU A 42 14.73 8.47 -3.60
N LEU A 43 14.27 7.23 -3.77
CA LEU A 43 15.05 6.02 -3.61
C LEU A 43 15.92 5.76 -4.85
N LYS A 44 17.18 5.42 -4.59
CA LYS A 44 18.14 4.93 -5.59
C LYS A 44 18.06 3.40 -5.73
N GLY A 45 18.49 2.85 -6.86
CA GLY A 45 18.58 1.39 -7.05
C GLY A 45 17.27 0.69 -7.44
N THR A 46 16.23 1.46 -7.76
CA THR A 46 14.91 0.94 -8.10
C THR A 46 14.82 0.56 -9.58
N LYS A 47 14.03 -0.47 -9.92
CA LYS A 47 13.72 -0.87 -11.30
C LYS A 47 12.26 -0.64 -11.69
N ASP A 48 11.42 -0.30 -10.71
CA ASP A 48 10.02 0.04 -10.90
C ASP A 48 9.58 1.15 -9.91
N ILE A 49 8.38 1.69 -10.13
CA ILE A 49 7.80 2.79 -9.35
C ILE A 49 7.05 2.32 -8.10
N TRP A 50 6.76 1.02 -7.97
CA TRP A 50 5.93 0.46 -6.89
C TRP A 50 6.70 0.29 -5.56
N CYS A 51 7.11 1.40 -4.95
CA CYS A 51 7.90 1.39 -3.70
C CYS A 51 7.28 0.57 -2.59
N ARG A 52 5.95 0.59 -2.47
CA ARG A 52 5.22 -0.15 -1.45
C ARG A 52 5.56 -1.63 -1.46
N ASP A 53 5.80 -2.19 -2.63
CA ASP A 53 5.92 -3.63 -2.80
C ASP A 53 7.26 -4.19 -2.33
N TYR A 54 8.35 -3.52 -2.73
CA TYR A 54 9.71 -4.02 -2.54
C TYR A 54 10.39 -3.46 -1.30
N MET A 55 9.92 -2.34 -0.75
CA MET A 55 10.50 -1.73 0.44
C MET A 55 10.08 -2.46 1.73
N PRO A 56 10.92 -2.44 2.79
CA PRO A 56 10.69 -3.23 3.98
C PRO A 56 9.55 -2.66 4.84
N ILE A 57 8.95 -3.51 5.66
CA ILE A 57 7.87 -3.12 6.56
C ILE A 57 8.47 -2.59 7.87
N GLN A 58 8.09 -1.37 8.27
CA GLN A 58 8.48 -0.80 9.56
C GLN A 58 7.58 -1.35 10.68
N LYS A 59 8.16 -2.13 11.59
CA LYS A 59 7.45 -2.70 12.76
C LYS A 59 7.63 -1.87 14.04
N GLY A 60 8.71 -1.11 14.13
CA GLY A 60 9.05 -0.25 15.28
C GLY A 60 9.93 0.93 14.87
N ASP A 61 10.42 1.68 15.86
CA ASP A 61 11.30 2.82 15.59
C ASP A 61 12.66 2.34 15.06
N ALA A 62 13.03 2.75 13.85
CA ALA A 62 14.17 2.20 13.09
C ALA A 62 14.20 0.65 12.93
N GLU A 63 13.09 -0.04 13.17
CA GLU A 63 13.01 -1.50 13.04
C GLU A 63 12.22 -1.91 11.79
N TYR A 64 12.92 -2.55 10.86
CA TYR A 64 12.40 -2.94 9.56
C TYR A 64 12.56 -4.43 9.29
N VAL A 65 11.56 -5.02 8.63
CA VAL A 65 11.63 -6.40 8.12
C VAL A 65 11.51 -6.37 6.60
N GLN A 66 12.55 -6.85 5.91
CA GLN A 66 12.54 -7.04 4.47
C GLN A 66 12.13 -8.47 4.14
N PHE A 67 10.97 -8.64 3.54
CA PHE A 67 10.55 -9.92 2.98
C PHE A 67 11.20 -10.15 1.62
N ARG A 68 11.23 -11.41 1.17
CA ARG A 68 11.65 -11.74 -0.19
C ARG A 68 10.66 -11.12 -1.17
N TYR A 69 11.15 -10.25 -2.04
CA TYR A 69 10.37 -9.68 -3.13
C TYR A 69 10.56 -10.50 -4.40
N ALA A 70 9.69 -11.48 -4.62
CA ALA A 70 9.59 -12.24 -5.86
C ALA A 70 8.12 -12.50 -6.22
N PRO A 71 7.33 -11.44 -6.51
CA PRO A 71 5.92 -11.57 -6.80
C PRO A 71 5.69 -12.38 -8.09
N SER A 72 4.67 -13.22 -8.06
CA SER A 72 4.29 -14.05 -9.21
C SER A 72 3.94 -13.25 -10.47
N TYR A 73 3.39 -12.04 -10.32
CA TYR A 73 3.05 -11.15 -11.44
C TYR A 73 4.28 -10.58 -12.18
N LEU A 74 5.48 -10.59 -11.57
CA LEU A 74 6.72 -10.21 -12.25
C LEU A 74 7.51 -11.39 -12.83
N SER A 75 6.98 -12.62 -12.76
CA SER A 75 7.69 -13.83 -13.24
C SER A 75 8.11 -13.76 -14.71
N LYS A 76 7.39 -13.01 -15.54
CA LYS A 76 7.71 -12.75 -16.96
C LYS A 76 8.36 -11.39 -17.22
N TYR A 77 8.56 -10.59 -16.17
CA TYR A 77 9.03 -9.20 -16.23
C TYR A 77 10.20 -8.97 -15.27
N ALA A 78 11.17 -9.90 -15.23
CA ALA A 78 12.31 -9.84 -14.31
C ALA A 78 13.13 -8.54 -14.40
N ALA A 79 13.10 -7.84 -15.54
CA ALA A 79 13.74 -6.53 -15.71
C ALA A 79 13.11 -5.43 -14.83
N LEU A 80 11.83 -5.55 -14.46
CA LEU A 80 11.12 -4.61 -13.59
C LEU A 80 11.30 -4.95 -12.10
N GLN A 81 11.75 -6.16 -11.77
CA GLN A 81 11.88 -6.58 -10.38
C GLN A 81 13.08 -5.88 -9.71
N THR A 82 12.78 -4.86 -8.91
CA THR A 82 13.73 -4.21 -8.00
C THR A 82 14.34 -5.25 -7.08
N ASP A 83 15.66 -5.20 -6.87
CA ASP A 83 16.34 -5.99 -5.84
C ASP A 83 16.33 -5.19 -4.53
N PRO A 84 15.58 -5.60 -3.50
CA PRO A 84 15.53 -4.86 -2.25
C PRO A 84 16.91 -4.71 -1.61
N LYS A 85 17.81 -5.70 -1.75
CA LYS A 85 19.15 -5.62 -1.14
C LYS A 85 19.94 -4.44 -1.70
N VAL A 86 19.97 -4.30 -3.02
CA VAL A 86 20.67 -3.19 -3.70
C VAL A 86 20.03 -1.84 -3.33
N THR A 87 18.70 -1.77 -3.33
CA THR A 87 17.97 -0.55 -2.94
C THR A 87 18.28 -0.17 -1.50
N LEU A 88 18.23 -1.11 -0.55
CA LEU A 88 18.52 -0.84 0.86
C LEU A 88 19.96 -0.36 1.08
N GLU A 89 20.94 -1.01 0.43
CA GLU A 89 22.36 -0.63 0.51
C GLU A 89 22.59 0.80 -0.01
N LEU A 90 22.04 1.14 -1.19
CA LEU A 90 22.23 2.46 -1.81
C LEU A 90 21.54 3.61 -1.05
N ASN A 91 20.50 3.30 -0.28
CA ASN A 91 19.76 4.28 0.52
C ASN A 91 20.09 4.20 2.02
N GLN A 92 21.10 3.41 2.41
CA GLN A 92 21.58 3.26 3.80
C GLN A 92 20.50 2.79 4.78
N ILE A 93 19.56 1.96 4.33
CA ILE A 93 18.49 1.41 5.15
C ILE A 93 18.90 0.02 5.62
N GLN A 94 18.77 -0.24 6.92
CA GLN A 94 19.01 -1.56 7.50
C GLN A 94 17.67 -2.24 7.80
N ALA A 95 17.56 -3.53 7.46
CA ALA A 95 16.37 -4.33 7.73
C ALA A 95 16.75 -5.79 7.99
N THR A 96 15.98 -6.45 8.85
CA THR A 96 16.08 -7.90 9.06
C THR A 96 15.46 -8.61 7.86
N TYR A 97 16.22 -9.46 7.20
CA TYR A 97 15.74 -10.20 6.03
C TYR A 97 14.95 -11.46 6.42
N SER A 98 13.86 -11.72 5.69
CA SER A 98 13.08 -12.96 5.75
C SER A 98 12.98 -13.62 4.38
N HIS A 99 13.09 -14.94 4.36
CA HIS A 99 12.93 -15.75 3.14
C HIS A 99 11.48 -15.90 2.68
N ILE A 100 10.49 -15.52 3.51
CA ILE A 100 9.07 -15.55 3.15
C ILE A 100 8.82 -14.56 2.01
N ASN A 101 8.08 -15.01 0.99
CA ASN A 101 7.60 -14.14 -0.08
C ASN A 101 6.42 -13.33 0.40
N LEU A 102 6.59 -12.02 0.50
CA LEU A 102 5.50 -11.12 0.85
C LEU A 102 5.83 -9.73 0.31
N ASN A 103 4.89 -9.18 -0.45
CA ASN A 103 5.00 -7.83 -1.01
C ASN A 103 4.32 -6.85 -0.05
N GLY A 104 4.88 -5.66 0.11
CA GLY A 104 4.29 -4.68 1.04
C GLY A 104 2.90 -4.18 0.63
N GLY A 105 2.51 -4.23 -0.65
CA GLY A 105 1.13 -3.94 -1.07
C GLY A 105 0.12 -4.98 -0.55
N ASN A 106 0.59 -6.19 -0.24
CA ASN A 106 -0.20 -7.21 0.44
C ASN A 106 -0.15 -7.12 1.97
N VAL A 107 0.38 -6.03 2.55
CA VAL A 107 0.48 -5.82 3.99
C VAL A 107 -0.23 -4.52 4.37
N VAL A 108 -1.44 -4.64 4.91
CA VAL A 108 -2.18 -3.54 5.51
C VAL A 108 -2.03 -3.63 7.02
N ARG A 109 -1.44 -2.63 7.67
CA ARG A 109 -1.00 -2.70 9.07
C ARG A 109 -1.81 -1.81 9.99
N TRP A 110 -1.97 -2.24 11.24
CA TRP A 110 -2.47 -1.44 12.35
C TRP A 110 -1.87 -1.92 13.66
N GLN A 111 -1.01 -1.15 14.32
CA GLN A 111 -0.47 -1.44 15.65
C GLN A 111 -0.11 -2.93 15.88
N ASP A 112 -1.01 -3.71 16.44
CA ASP A 112 -0.86 -5.14 16.78
C ASP A 112 -1.50 -6.11 15.78
N ARG A 113 -1.89 -5.64 14.59
CA ARG A 113 -2.61 -6.39 13.54
C ARG A 113 -2.06 -6.10 12.15
N VAL A 114 -2.10 -7.12 11.29
CA VAL A 114 -1.79 -7.04 9.87
C VAL A 114 -2.85 -7.80 9.09
N ILE A 115 -3.39 -7.18 8.05
CA ILE A 115 -4.20 -7.83 7.03
C ILE A 115 -3.33 -8.16 5.82
N ILE A 116 -3.41 -9.41 5.39
CA ILE A 116 -2.84 -9.90 4.13
C ILE A 116 -3.91 -10.69 3.37
N THR A 117 -3.76 -10.86 2.07
CA THR A 117 -4.63 -11.79 1.33
C THR A 117 -4.12 -13.23 1.36
N ASP A 118 -5.01 -14.17 1.05
CA ASP A 118 -4.68 -15.59 0.87
C ASP A 118 -3.70 -15.88 -0.29
N ARG A 119 -3.31 -14.86 -1.08
CA ARG A 119 -2.22 -14.92 -2.08
C ARG A 119 -0.91 -15.39 -1.47
N VAL A 120 -0.66 -15.06 -0.20
CA VAL A 120 0.56 -15.44 0.52
C VAL A 120 0.83 -16.95 0.47
N PHE A 121 -0.23 -17.78 0.44
CA PHE A 121 -0.08 -19.24 0.44
C PHE A 121 0.43 -19.78 -0.88
N SER A 122 -0.06 -19.26 -2.02
CA SER A 122 0.41 -19.71 -3.34
C SER A 122 1.80 -19.18 -3.66
N GLU A 123 2.19 -18.06 -3.07
CA GLU A 123 3.55 -17.48 -3.24
C GLU A 123 4.61 -18.10 -2.32
N ASN A 124 4.18 -18.93 -1.36
CA ASN A 124 5.05 -19.63 -0.43
C ASN A 124 4.78 -21.16 -0.43
N PRO A 125 4.89 -21.85 -1.58
CA PRO A 125 4.52 -23.26 -1.71
C PRO A 125 5.40 -24.22 -0.87
N ALA A 126 6.55 -23.75 -0.39
CA ALA A 126 7.41 -24.51 0.53
C ALA A 126 6.76 -24.77 1.90
N TYR A 127 5.77 -23.95 2.29
CA TYR A 127 5.03 -24.14 3.53
C TYR A 127 3.82 -25.05 3.30
N ALA A 128 3.98 -26.35 3.56
CA ALA A 128 2.87 -27.30 3.48
C ALA A 128 1.76 -27.01 4.51
N ASN A 129 2.13 -26.41 5.66
CA ASN A 129 1.20 -26.01 6.71
C ASN A 129 0.99 -24.49 6.69
N LYS A 130 -0.22 -24.05 6.34
CA LYS A 130 -0.60 -22.62 6.33
C LYS A 130 -0.45 -21.98 7.71
N SER A 131 -0.82 -22.67 8.79
CA SER A 131 -0.72 -22.11 10.15
C SER A 131 0.73 -21.90 10.59
N GLN A 132 1.67 -22.68 10.06
CA GLN A 132 3.09 -22.45 10.31
C GLN A 132 3.54 -21.13 9.65
N LEU A 133 3.20 -20.92 8.38
CA LEU A 133 3.51 -19.68 7.67
C LEU A 133 2.93 -18.46 8.40
N ILE A 134 1.68 -18.54 8.84
CA ILE A 134 1.03 -17.47 9.60
C ILE A 134 1.77 -17.22 10.92
N SER A 135 2.09 -18.25 11.70
CA SER A 135 2.83 -18.08 12.96
C SER A 135 4.22 -17.47 12.77
N GLU A 136 4.91 -17.79 11.68
CA GLU A 136 6.21 -17.18 11.36
C GLU A 136 6.06 -15.71 10.93
N LEU A 137 5.03 -15.37 10.17
CA LEU A 137 4.69 -13.98 9.84
C LEU A 137 4.36 -13.17 11.10
N GLU A 138 3.54 -13.70 12.00
CA GLU A 138 3.17 -13.05 13.26
C GLU A 138 4.39 -12.77 14.14
N LYS A 139 5.36 -13.69 14.18
CA LYS A 139 6.63 -13.50 14.91
C LYS A 139 7.51 -12.41 14.29
N LEU A 140 7.60 -12.38 12.96
CA LEU A 140 8.42 -11.39 12.25
C LEU A 140 7.81 -9.99 12.34
N LEU A 141 6.49 -9.89 12.24
CA LEU A 141 5.75 -8.63 12.24
C LEU A 141 5.39 -8.14 13.65
N GLU A 142 5.47 -9.02 14.65
CA GLU A 142 5.03 -8.77 16.03
C GLU A 142 3.56 -8.31 16.10
N ALA A 143 2.72 -8.94 15.28
CA ALA A 143 1.31 -8.57 15.08
C ALA A 143 0.46 -9.80 14.71
N GLU A 144 -0.81 -9.82 15.09
CA GLU A 144 -1.81 -10.79 14.63
C GLU A 144 -1.98 -10.69 13.12
N VAL A 145 -1.92 -11.82 12.41
CA VAL A 145 -2.12 -11.85 10.97
C VAL A 145 -3.55 -12.29 10.64
N ILE A 146 -4.30 -11.39 10.02
CA ILE A 146 -5.66 -11.58 9.54
C ILE A 146 -5.60 -11.84 8.03
N VAL A 147 -6.11 -13.01 7.60
CA VAL A 147 -6.09 -13.38 6.18
C VAL A 147 -7.46 -13.15 5.55
N ILE A 148 -7.51 -12.26 4.54
CA ILE A 148 -8.71 -12.00 3.72
C ILE A 148 -8.63 -12.74 2.38
N PRO A 149 -9.75 -13.02 1.70
CA PRO A 149 -9.70 -13.54 0.33
C PRO A 149 -9.08 -12.50 -0.62
N GLN A 150 -8.23 -12.95 -1.55
CA GLN A 150 -7.82 -12.10 -2.68
C GLN A 150 -8.95 -11.96 -3.72
N ILE A 151 -8.90 -10.91 -4.54
CA ILE A 151 -9.68 -10.84 -5.78
C ILE A 151 -8.94 -11.65 -6.86
N LYS A 152 -9.55 -12.74 -7.34
CA LYS A 152 -8.89 -13.70 -8.25
C LYS A 152 -8.51 -13.13 -9.62
N SER A 153 -9.23 -12.10 -10.06
CA SER A 153 -8.96 -11.38 -11.31
C SER A 153 -7.93 -10.27 -11.14
N ASP A 154 -7.61 -9.89 -9.90
CA ASP A 154 -6.55 -8.92 -9.63
C ASP A 154 -5.19 -9.57 -9.86
N MET A 155 -4.34 -8.89 -10.62
CA MET A 155 -3.02 -9.39 -10.99
C MET A 155 -2.12 -9.56 -9.75
N THR A 156 -2.23 -8.64 -8.80
CA THR A 156 -1.32 -8.55 -7.65
C THR A 156 -1.76 -9.45 -6.49
N GLY A 157 -3.07 -9.61 -6.30
CA GLY A 157 -3.68 -10.20 -5.12
C GLY A 157 -3.44 -9.37 -3.86
N HIS A 158 -3.21 -8.06 -3.96
CA HIS A 158 -2.84 -7.22 -2.83
C HIS A 158 -4.03 -6.82 -1.96
N ALA A 159 -3.74 -6.49 -0.70
CA ALA A 159 -4.74 -6.09 0.29
C ALA A 159 -4.98 -4.57 0.27
N ASP A 160 -3.98 -3.77 -0.11
CA ASP A 160 -4.03 -2.31 -0.12
C ASP A 160 -4.93 -1.72 -1.23
N GLY A 161 -5.35 -2.53 -2.20
CA GLY A 161 -6.40 -2.24 -3.18
C GLY A 161 -7.80 -2.65 -2.73
N LEU A 162 -7.94 -3.22 -1.53
CA LEU A 162 -9.20 -3.79 -1.01
C LEU A 162 -9.68 -3.10 0.27
N VAL A 163 -8.79 -2.99 1.26
CA VAL A 163 -9.14 -2.53 2.61
C VAL A 163 -8.00 -1.73 3.25
N ARG A 164 -8.36 -0.91 4.24
CA ARG A 164 -7.49 -0.24 5.20
C ARG A 164 -8.07 -0.39 6.59
N PHE A 165 -7.22 -0.25 7.61
CA PHE A 165 -7.71 -0.02 8.96
C PHE A 165 -8.17 1.43 9.08
N TYR A 166 -9.37 1.63 9.61
CA TYR A 166 -9.80 2.92 10.15
C TYR A 166 -9.30 3.05 11.60
N ASP A 167 -9.52 1.98 12.37
CA ASP A 167 -8.96 1.78 13.70
C ASP A 167 -8.70 0.28 13.95
N ARG A 168 -8.41 -0.11 15.20
CA ARG A 168 -8.11 -1.50 15.56
C ARG A 168 -9.25 -2.48 15.27
N THR A 169 -10.49 -2.01 15.28
CA THR A 169 -11.73 -2.80 15.22
C THR A 169 -12.58 -2.47 14.00
N THR A 170 -12.20 -1.51 13.17
CA THR A 170 -12.99 -1.11 12.00
C THR A 170 -12.10 -1.02 10.77
N LEU A 171 -12.56 -1.61 9.68
CA LEU A 171 -11.95 -1.48 8.36
C LEU A 171 -12.72 -0.47 7.52
N ILE A 172 -12.02 0.21 6.62
CA ILE A 172 -12.60 0.94 5.50
C ILE A 172 -12.11 0.30 4.20
N GLY A 173 -13.01 0.00 3.27
CA GLY A 173 -12.61 -0.67 2.03
C GLY A 173 -13.67 -0.58 0.95
N ASN A 174 -13.39 -1.17 -0.21
CA ASN A 174 -14.31 -1.16 -1.34
C ASN A 174 -15.72 -1.62 -0.91
N CYS A 175 -16.76 -0.99 -1.48
CA CYS A 175 -18.15 -1.29 -1.14
C CYS A 175 -18.45 -2.79 -1.27
N LEU A 176 -18.63 -3.46 -0.12
CA LEU A 176 -18.78 -4.92 -0.03
C LEU A 176 -19.90 -5.45 -0.92
N GLU A 177 -21.01 -4.73 -1.01
CA GLU A 177 -22.17 -5.18 -1.78
C GLU A 177 -21.98 -5.12 -3.29
N ALA A 178 -21.06 -4.28 -3.76
CA ALA A 178 -20.69 -4.17 -5.18
C ALA A 178 -19.58 -5.14 -5.60
N GLU A 179 -18.98 -5.87 -4.65
CA GLU A 179 -17.90 -6.82 -4.89
C GLU A 179 -18.40 -8.23 -5.27
N TYR A 180 -17.47 -9.08 -5.73
CA TYR A 180 -17.78 -10.46 -6.10
C TYR A 180 -18.38 -11.25 -4.93
N GLY A 181 -19.40 -12.07 -5.21
CA GLY A 181 -20.10 -12.83 -4.17
C GLY A 181 -19.21 -13.73 -3.31
N TYR A 182 -18.17 -14.34 -3.89
CA TYR A 182 -17.21 -15.16 -3.12
C TYR A 182 -16.37 -14.30 -2.16
N TRP A 183 -15.93 -13.12 -2.63
CA TRP A 183 -15.12 -12.21 -1.83
C TRP A 183 -15.97 -11.61 -0.71
N LYS A 184 -17.17 -11.10 -1.02
CA LYS A 184 -18.14 -10.62 -0.03
C LYS A 184 -18.41 -11.64 1.08
N ASN A 185 -18.71 -12.88 0.72
CA ASN A 185 -19.00 -13.93 1.70
C ASN A 185 -17.76 -14.30 2.54
N GLY A 186 -16.59 -14.36 1.91
CA GLY A 186 -15.32 -14.58 2.61
C GLY A 186 -14.99 -13.45 3.57
N MET A 187 -15.12 -12.20 3.12
CA MET A 187 -14.86 -11.01 3.93
C MET A 187 -15.83 -10.93 5.12
N ARG A 188 -17.14 -11.17 4.93
CA ARG A 188 -18.11 -11.23 6.04
C ARG A 188 -17.75 -12.28 7.11
N LYS A 189 -17.18 -13.42 6.69
CA LYS A 189 -16.68 -14.42 7.64
C LYS A 189 -15.50 -13.88 8.43
N VAL A 190 -14.53 -13.23 7.76
CA VAL A 190 -13.37 -12.61 8.42
C VAL A 190 -13.82 -11.53 9.41
N LEU A 191 -14.70 -10.62 8.99
CA LEU A 191 -15.27 -9.57 9.84
C LEU A 191 -15.90 -10.16 11.11
N LYS A 192 -16.72 -11.20 10.96
CA LYS A 192 -17.33 -11.90 12.10
C LYS A 192 -16.30 -12.58 13.00
N THR A 193 -15.31 -13.27 12.41
CA THR A 193 -14.30 -14.03 13.17
C THR A 193 -13.38 -13.12 13.99
N HIS A 194 -13.00 -11.96 13.46
CA HIS A 194 -12.08 -11.03 14.12
C HIS A 194 -12.80 -9.85 14.82
N SER A 195 -14.13 -9.88 14.89
CA SER A 195 -14.98 -8.83 15.46
C SER A 195 -14.66 -7.45 14.88
N LEU A 196 -14.63 -7.36 13.55
CA LEU A 196 -14.34 -6.14 12.81
C LEU A 196 -15.63 -5.54 12.23
N ASP A 197 -15.78 -4.23 12.38
CA ASP A 197 -16.74 -3.42 11.64
C ASP A 197 -16.20 -3.04 10.26
N TYR A 198 -17.08 -2.56 9.38
CA TYR A 198 -16.71 -2.23 8.00
C TYR A 198 -17.43 -0.98 7.49
N ILE A 199 -16.64 0.01 7.07
CA ILE A 199 -17.09 1.22 6.38
C ILE A 199 -16.91 0.98 4.87
N SER A 200 -18.02 1.09 4.13
CA SER A 200 -18.00 0.91 2.67
C SER A 200 -17.58 2.19 1.96
N LEU A 201 -16.47 2.12 1.24
CA LEU A 201 -15.98 3.16 0.35
C LEU A 201 -16.48 2.89 -1.09
N PRO A 202 -17.15 3.85 -1.74
CA PRO A 202 -17.52 3.73 -3.14
C PRO A 202 -16.29 3.50 -4.03
N PHE A 203 -16.47 2.69 -5.08
CA PHE A 203 -15.45 2.49 -6.12
C PHE A 203 -16.12 2.46 -7.49
N LEU A 204 -15.32 2.50 -8.55
CA LEU A 204 -15.79 2.41 -9.92
C LEU A 204 -14.99 1.34 -10.66
N ASP A 205 -15.67 0.32 -11.22
CA ASP A 205 -15.04 -0.57 -12.20
C ASP A 205 -14.99 0.14 -13.56
N TYR A 206 -13.88 0.84 -13.83
CA TYR A 206 -13.68 1.60 -15.06
C TYR A 206 -12.64 0.94 -15.96
N LYS A 207 -13.06 0.47 -17.14
CA LYS A 207 -12.14 -0.11 -18.14
C LYS A 207 -11.48 0.99 -18.97
N VAL A 208 -10.17 1.11 -18.86
CA VAL A 208 -9.38 2.03 -19.70
C VAL A 208 -8.88 1.29 -20.94
N LYS A 209 -9.24 1.78 -22.13
CA LYS A 209 -8.83 1.18 -23.40
C LYS A 209 -7.30 1.15 -23.52
N GLY A 210 -6.74 -0.04 -23.77
CA GLY A 210 -5.30 -0.25 -23.91
C GLY A 210 -4.56 -0.48 -22.58
N PHE A 211 -5.27 -0.42 -21.45
CA PHE A 211 -4.70 -0.55 -20.11
C PHE A 211 -5.54 -1.55 -19.29
N PRO A 212 -5.39 -2.87 -19.55
CA PRO A 212 -6.22 -3.90 -18.92
C PRO A 212 -6.05 -3.98 -17.40
N GLU A 213 -4.86 -3.64 -16.90
CA GLU A 213 -4.52 -3.66 -15.47
C GLU A 213 -4.78 -2.31 -14.77
N SER A 214 -5.52 -1.39 -15.40
CA SER A 214 -5.75 -0.05 -14.84
C SER A 214 -6.43 -0.08 -13.46
N ALA A 215 -5.90 0.70 -12.52
CA ALA A 215 -6.45 0.91 -11.18
C ALA A 215 -7.43 2.10 -11.08
N VAL A 216 -7.79 2.74 -12.21
CA VAL A 216 -8.78 3.83 -12.24
C VAL A 216 -10.09 3.40 -11.57
N GLY A 217 -10.49 4.15 -10.54
CA GLY A 217 -11.69 3.90 -9.74
C GLY A 217 -11.48 3.19 -8.40
N CYS A 218 -10.24 2.82 -8.04
CA CYS A 218 -9.88 2.22 -6.75
C CYS A 218 -9.46 3.28 -5.72
N TYR A 219 -10.39 3.80 -4.92
CA TYR A 219 -10.09 4.91 -4.00
C TYR A 219 -9.39 4.49 -2.70
N VAL A 220 -9.53 3.23 -2.28
CA VAL A 220 -8.94 2.71 -1.03
C VAL A 220 -7.40 2.70 -1.05
N ASN A 221 -6.79 2.84 -2.23
CA ASN A 221 -5.35 2.94 -2.41
C ASN A 221 -4.82 4.38 -2.21
N TYR A 222 -5.41 5.13 -1.27
CA TYR A 222 -4.94 6.44 -0.83
C TYR A 222 -3.63 6.35 -0.03
N LEU A 223 -2.90 7.45 0.05
CA LEU A 223 -1.73 7.58 0.92
C LEU A 223 -2.14 8.34 2.19
N GLU A 224 -1.96 7.71 3.35
CA GLU A 224 -2.06 8.36 4.66
C GLU A 224 -0.64 8.59 5.22
N VAL A 225 -0.37 9.80 5.70
CA VAL A 225 0.89 10.18 6.33
C VAL A 225 0.63 11.34 7.28
N SER A 226 1.06 11.23 8.54
CA SER A 226 0.73 12.23 9.57
C SER A 226 -0.79 12.49 9.64
N ASP A 227 -1.23 13.74 9.54
CA ASP A 227 -2.63 14.15 9.47
C ASP A 227 -3.16 14.32 8.04
N LEU A 228 -2.38 13.93 7.01
CA LEU A 228 -2.73 14.06 5.60
C LEU A 228 -3.21 12.73 5.01
N ILE A 229 -4.36 12.77 4.32
CA ILE A 229 -4.84 11.70 3.44
C ILE A 229 -4.88 12.24 2.01
N MET A 230 -3.96 11.76 1.18
CA MET A 230 -3.98 12.04 -0.25
C MET A 230 -4.81 10.97 -0.96
N VAL A 231 -5.94 11.39 -1.55
CA VAL A 231 -6.93 10.49 -2.17
C VAL A 231 -6.79 10.54 -3.68
N PRO A 232 -6.68 9.40 -4.39
CA PRO A 232 -6.65 9.42 -5.84
C PRO A 232 -8.03 9.84 -6.37
N VAL A 233 -8.06 10.81 -7.29
CA VAL A 233 -9.26 11.19 -8.05
C VAL A 233 -9.06 10.90 -9.53
N PHE A 234 -10.15 10.59 -10.23
CA PHE A 234 -10.07 10.02 -11.57
C PHE A 234 -10.68 10.89 -12.67
N GLU A 235 -11.63 11.77 -12.36
CA GLU A 235 -12.25 12.71 -13.31
C GLU A 235 -12.81 12.04 -14.58
N VAL A 236 -13.15 10.74 -14.48
CA VAL A 236 -13.77 9.97 -15.56
C VAL A 236 -15.29 10.02 -15.44
N LYS A 237 -16.01 9.72 -16.53
CA LYS A 237 -17.47 9.64 -16.50
C LYS A 237 -17.93 8.59 -15.49
N GLY A 238 -18.79 9.00 -14.56
CA GLY A 238 -19.32 8.12 -13.51
C GLY A 238 -18.36 7.88 -12.34
N ASN A 239 -17.29 8.68 -12.23
CA ASN A 239 -16.43 8.68 -11.04
C ASN A 239 -17.23 8.92 -9.75
N LYS A 240 -16.56 8.61 -8.65
CA LYS A 240 -17.05 8.71 -7.28
C LYS A 240 -16.19 9.69 -6.48
N ASP A 241 -15.45 10.58 -7.15
CA ASP A 241 -14.43 11.44 -6.57
C ASP A 241 -15.01 12.26 -5.41
N GLU A 242 -16.08 13.01 -5.66
CA GLU A 242 -16.74 13.87 -4.65
C GLU A 242 -17.38 13.04 -3.52
N GLU A 243 -18.02 11.92 -3.84
CA GLU A 243 -18.65 11.02 -2.86
C GLU A 243 -17.60 10.47 -1.87
N VAL A 244 -16.45 10.07 -2.39
CA VAL A 244 -15.33 9.53 -1.61
C VAL A 244 -14.66 10.62 -0.78
N ILE A 245 -14.40 11.79 -1.35
CA ILE A 245 -13.78 12.91 -0.62
C ILE A 245 -14.66 13.31 0.58
N ASN A 246 -15.97 13.43 0.36
CA ASN A 246 -16.91 13.79 1.42
C ASN A 246 -16.96 12.71 2.51
N LEU A 247 -17.06 11.43 2.13
CA LEU A 247 -17.07 10.33 3.08
C LEU A 247 -15.79 10.27 3.91
N LEU A 248 -14.62 10.37 3.28
CA LEU A 248 -13.34 10.35 3.98
C LEU A 248 -13.19 11.56 4.92
N SER A 249 -13.65 12.74 4.51
CA SER A 249 -13.64 13.95 5.35
C SER A 249 -14.57 13.81 6.56
N GLU A 250 -15.71 13.14 6.40
CA GLU A 250 -16.65 12.85 7.50
C GLU A 250 -16.09 11.80 8.47
N VAL A 251 -15.50 10.72 7.93
CA VAL A 251 -14.94 9.61 8.71
C VAL A 251 -13.65 10.04 9.43
N PHE A 252 -12.85 10.92 8.84
CA PHE A 252 -11.57 11.39 9.39
C PHE A 252 -11.57 12.91 9.64
N PRO A 253 -12.36 13.43 10.61
CA PRO A 253 -12.56 14.88 10.78
C PRO A 253 -11.33 15.66 11.28
N ASP A 254 -10.34 14.96 11.84
CA ASP A 254 -9.05 15.48 12.32
C ASP A 254 -7.91 15.23 11.30
N ARG A 255 -8.25 14.88 10.06
CA ARG A 255 -7.30 14.66 8.97
C ARG A 255 -7.63 15.61 7.82
N THR A 256 -6.61 16.05 7.11
CA THR A 256 -6.76 16.83 5.88
C THR A 256 -6.86 15.89 4.69
N VAL A 257 -7.97 15.95 3.96
CA VAL A 257 -8.20 15.13 2.76
C VAL A 257 -7.85 15.93 1.51
N GLU A 258 -6.81 15.53 0.77
CA GLU A 258 -6.33 16.19 -0.45
C GLU A 258 -6.56 15.29 -1.67
N PRO A 259 -7.40 15.71 -2.64
CA PRO A 259 -7.58 14.97 -3.89
C PRO A 259 -6.38 15.15 -4.82
N VAL A 260 -5.90 14.06 -5.43
CA VAL A 260 -4.76 14.09 -6.36
C VAL A 260 -5.05 13.22 -7.59
N ASN A 261 -5.06 13.83 -8.77
CA ASN A 261 -5.21 13.09 -10.02
C ASN A 261 -3.85 12.56 -10.49
N ILE A 262 -3.65 11.25 -10.38
CA ILE A 262 -2.47 10.52 -10.88
C ILE A 262 -2.85 9.48 -11.95
N ASN A 263 -3.82 9.79 -12.81
CA ASN A 263 -4.31 8.85 -13.83
C ASN A 263 -3.21 8.28 -14.74
N GLU A 264 -2.14 9.04 -15.00
CA GLU A 264 -0.95 8.59 -15.69
C GLU A 264 -0.26 7.39 -15.01
N VAL A 265 -0.32 7.29 -13.68
CA VAL A 265 0.13 6.12 -12.91
C VAL A 265 -0.97 5.07 -12.83
N ALA A 266 -2.22 5.49 -12.56
CA ALA A 266 -3.37 4.60 -12.40
C ALA A 266 -3.56 3.64 -13.59
N ARG A 267 -3.32 4.13 -14.82
CA ARG A 267 -3.38 3.32 -16.04
C ARG A 267 -2.43 2.11 -16.03
N HIS A 268 -1.38 2.14 -15.23
CA HIS A 268 -0.40 1.06 -15.11
C HIS A 268 -0.62 0.16 -13.88
N GLY A 269 -1.73 0.34 -13.16
CA GLY A 269 -2.21 -0.64 -12.18
C GLY A 269 -1.87 -0.40 -10.72
N GLY A 270 -1.45 0.81 -10.36
CA GLY A 270 -1.29 1.21 -8.96
C GLY A 270 -1.63 2.68 -8.75
N LEU A 271 -1.73 3.09 -7.49
CA LEU A 271 -2.09 4.46 -7.10
C LEU A 271 -1.15 4.99 -6.03
N LEU A 272 -1.60 5.97 -5.24
CA LEU A 272 -0.78 6.74 -4.30
C LEU A 272 -0.07 5.85 -3.29
N ASN A 273 -0.76 4.85 -2.73
CA ASN A 273 -0.13 3.93 -1.79
C ASN A 273 0.94 3.08 -2.47
N CYS A 274 0.63 2.50 -3.64
CA CYS A 274 1.54 1.60 -4.36
C CYS A 274 2.88 2.26 -4.69
N ILE A 275 2.86 3.53 -5.10
CA ILE A 275 4.09 4.27 -5.46
C ILE A 275 4.89 4.79 -4.27
N SER A 276 4.37 4.66 -3.06
CA SER A 276 4.92 5.30 -1.85
C SER A 276 5.46 4.28 -0.85
N TRP A 277 6.49 4.69 -0.12
CA TRP A 277 6.93 4.00 1.10
C TRP A 277 7.06 5.03 2.22
N ASN A 278 6.06 5.08 3.10
CA ASN A 278 6.00 5.99 4.23
C ASN A 278 6.57 5.34 5.51
N VAL A 279 7.37 6.11 6.24
CA VAL A 279 8.01 5.69 7.49
C VAL A 279 7.91 6.76 8.56
N LYS A 280 7.96 6.33 9.81
CA LYS A 280 8.23 7.22 10.93
C LYS A 280 9.73 7.37 11.07
N SER A 281 10.20 8.61 11.01
CA SER A 281 11.60 8.94 11.23
C SER A 281 11.98 8.78 12.71
N PRO A 282 13.23 8.40 13.02
CA PRO A 282 13.68 8.26 14.40
C PRO A 282 13.53 9.57 15.19
N ALA A 283 12.98 9.48 16.41
CA ALA A 283 12.68 10.63 17.27
C ALA A 283 13.91 11.49 17.66
N CYS A 284 15.12 10.96 17.47
CA CYS A 284 16.39 11.66 17.68
C CYS A 284 17.23 11.67 16.41
N SER A 285 17.01 12.66 15.54
CA SER A 285 17.99 13.04 14.55
C SER A 285 18.03 14.56 14.36
N ASN A 286 18.81 15.22 15.21
CA ASN A 286 19.60 16.40 14.80
C ASN A 286 20.69 15.97 13.79
N VAL A 287 20.28 15.26 12.73
CA VAL A 287 21.20 14.75 11.72
C VAL A 287 20.75 15.32 10.39
N THR A 288 21.56 16.28 9.96
CA THR A 288 21.86 16.72 8.60
C THR A 288 22.23 15.55 7.66
N ALA A 289 21.47 14.45 7.65
CA ALA A 289 21.69 13.28 6.79
C ALA A 289 20.39 12.67 6.23
N LEU A 290 19.37 13.50 6.03
CA LEU A 290 18.38 13.28 4.96
C LEU A 290 18.51 14.45 3.97
N HIS A 291 19.72 14.62 3.44
CA HIS A 291 19.92 15.24 2.13
C HIS A 291 20.35 14.10 1.21
N LEU A 292 19.35 13.41 0.67
CA LEU A 292 19.47 12.49 -0.45
C LEU A 292 18.96 13.17 -1.71
#